data_AF-A0A838DYX6-F1
#
_entry.id   AF-A0A838DYX6-F1
#
_cell.length_a   1.000
_cell.length_b   1.000
_cell.length_c   1.000
_cell.angle_alpha   90.00
_cell.angle_beta   90.00
_cell.angle_gamma   90.00
#
_symmetry.space_group_name_H-M   'P 1'
#
loop_
_entity.id
_entity.type
_entity.pdbx_description
1 polymer ?
#
loop_
_entity_poly.entity_id
_entity_poly.type
_entity_poly.pdbx_seq_one_letter_code
_entity_poly.pdbx_strand_id
1 'polypeptide(L)'
;MKSIVRSKRFLTLCAMVAIIALAVPVATFVVSSRNTAKAASLTFAPQGNLDCNGFSKIQKPLRAHDYCTDFKSPNGERGEDNGHYVGHDEPSIQFFSSQPHSGNNVKWSITLPKERPLPASQTFENQIAFWFSMALCDPGSFPQGACIPNSDKNNPQMAGSAFLEMQFYPPGFSPFISQISCDLKHWCASLHINSLECTAGFAFCNPNCLEPTNFAFIQMDGIPTGPAGPINATNATFTPNAHTLLMNQGDKLEITIKDTSAGLINQIRDKTTGKSGFMVASAKNGFQSLDPATCAPTNFSFHPEFNTAKFGNFVPWAALQANVGFASEIGHFTPGINGDGDADDAPCFAGPTLPGCLNFAQGGDVDFDGTSYLPDWPDGTPKTPTSLQITSVLGNGIGPVSSSSSHDQDYKHPYPAMIFETDVLASESTCTSTGAGCTVPPPGAAFYPFFAQSGHGKSCALTFGNDIRGKTINDFGRDLQYGVPNLPWFFGTASSGIQPNPCLPRA
;
A
#
# COMPACT_ATOMS: atom_id res chain seq x y z
N MET A 1 -72.96 17.51 12.05
CA MET A 1 -74.06 18.31 12.65
C MET A 1 -74.35 17.69 14.02
N LYS A 2 -74.23 18.30 15.19
CA LYS A 2 -74.30 19.70 15.64
C LYS A 2 -73.22 19.98 16.69
N SER A 3 -72.69 21.19 16.64
CA SER A 3 -71.89 21.88 17.67
C SER A 3 -72.75 22.18 18.92
N ILE A 4 -72.12 22.39 20.09
CA ILE A 4 -72.27 23.64 20.89
C ILE A 4 -71.35 23.63 22.13
N VAL A 5 -70.74 24.80 22.31
CA VAL A 5 -69.81 25.29 23.34
C VAL A 5 -70.55 25.86 24.55
N ARG A 6 -69.97 25.80 25.77
CA ARG A 6 -70.07 26.82 26.88
C ARG A 6 -69.14 26.39 28.04
N SER A 7 -67.99 27.02 28.32
CA SER A 7 -67.70 28.30 29.01
C SER A 7 -68.30 28.46 30.43
N LYS A 8 -67.48 28.38 31.51
CA LYS A 8 -66.95 29.51 32.33
C LYS A 8 -66.58 29.12 33.79
N ARG A 9 -65.35 29.52 34.15
CA ARG A 9 -64.88 30.21 35.37
C ARG A 9 -64.84 29.52 36.76
N PHE A 10 -63.61 29.41 37.25
CA PHE A 10 -63.05 29.82 38.57
C PHE A 10 -63.89 29.63 39.83
N LEU A 11 -63.36 28.85 40.78
CA LEU A 11 -63.33 29.24 42.19
C LEU A 11 -62.06 28.71 42.87
N THR A 12 -61.32 29.63 43.47
CA THR A 12 -60.12 29.48 44.28
C THR A 12 -60.50 28.94 45.66
N LEU A 13 -59.78 27.93 46.17
CA LEU A 13 -59.79 27.62 47.60
C LEU A 13 -58.35 27.43 48.09
N CYS A 14 -57.87 28.39 48.87
CA CYS A 14 -56.65 28.30 49.67
C CYS A 14 -56.83 27.28 50.79
N ALA A 15 -55.89 26.34 50.91
CA ALA A 15 -55.65 25.63 52.16
C ALA A 15 -54.19 25.84 52.55
N MET A 16 -53.98 26.56 53.66
CA MET A 16 -52.70 26.70 54.33
C MET A 16 -52.29 25.33 54.92
N VAL A 17 -51.09 24.87 54.62
CA VAL A 17 -50.44 23.77 55.36
C VAL A 17 -49.13 24.29 55.92
N ALA A 18 -48.98 24.08 57.23
CA ALA A 18 -47.86 24.52 58.05
C ALA A 18 -46.53 23.86 57.60
N ILE A 19 -45.49 24.68 57.52
CA ILE A 19 -44.12 24.27 57.20
C ILE A 19 -43.44 23.80 58.48
N ILE A 20 -43.09 22.51 58.56
CA ILE A 20 -42.10 21.99 59.50
C ILE A 20 -40.74 22.11 58.81
N ALA A 21 -39.86 22.94 59.37
CA ALA A 21 -38.50 23.15 58.89
C ALA A 21 -37.61 21.94 59.24
N LEU A 22 -37.32 21.10 58.24
CA LEU A 22 -36.19 20.17 58.26
C LEU A 22 -35.07 20.81 57.42
N ALA A 23 -33.98 21.19 58.09
CA ALA A 23 -32.78 21.72 57.47
C ALA A 23 -32.09 20.61 56.66
N VAL A 24 -32.23 20.66 55.34
CA VAL A 24 -31.40 19.91 54.39
C VAL A 24 -30.24 20.83 53.97
N PRO A 25 -28.98 20.39 53.99
CA PRO A 25 -27.89 21.20 53.45
C PRO A 25 -28.09 21.33 51.94
N VAL A 26 -28.39 22.55 51.48
CA VAL A 26 -28.41 22.89 50.06
C VAL A 26 -26.95 22.91 49.60
N ALA A 27 -26.51 21.85 48.92
CA ALA A 27 -25.31 21.90 48.13
C ALA A 27 -25.55 22.94 47.02
N THR A 28 -24.83 24.05 47.09
CA THR A 28 -24.76 25.05 46.04
C THR A 28 -24.19 24.38 44.79
N PHE A 29 -25.06 24.09 43.81
CA PHE A 29 -24.61 23.78 42.46
C PHE A 29 -23.99 25.05 41.88
N VAL A 30 -22.67 25.15 41.99
CA VAL A 30 -21.88 26.06 41.16
C VAL A 30 -22.04 25.57 39.74
N VAL A 31 -22.84 26.26 38.94
CA VAL A 31 -22.81 26.12 37.48
C VAL A 31 -21.42 26.59 37.06
N SER A 32 -20.48 25.65 36.94
CA SER A 32 -19.27 25.90 36.17
C SER A 32 -19.71 26.19 34.76
N SER A 33 -19.69 27.48 34.40
CA SER A 33 -19.60 27.91 33.01
C SER A 33 -18.49 27.09 32.36
N ARG A 34 -18.87 26.12 31.53
CA ARG A 34 -17.93 25.38 30.70
C ARG A 34 -17.20 26.45 29.90
N ASN A 35 -15.92 26.66 30.20
CA ASN A 35 -15.03 27.30 29.27
C ASN A 35 -15.21 26.54 27.96
N THR A 36 -15.85 27.16 26.98
CA THR A 36 -15.70 26.77 25.58
C THR A 36 -14.23 27.01 25.30
N ALA A 37 -13.39 25.99 25.55
CA ALA A 37 -12.08 25.94 24.95
C ALA A 37 -12.36 26.14 23.46
N LYS A 38 -11.92 27.28 22.92
CA LYS A 38 -11.76 27.41 21.47
C LYS A 38 -11.02 26.14 21.06
N ALA A 39 -11.64 25.31 20.23
CA ALA A 39 -10.90 24.26 19.55
C ALA A 39 -9.66 24.96 18.98
N ALA A 40 -8.48 24.61 19.47
CA ALA A 40 -7.26 25.14 18.89
C ALA A 40 -7.34 24.75 17.42
N SER A 41 -7.27 25.73 16.52
CA SER A 41 -7.19 25.45 15.09
C SER A 41 -5.99 24.52 14.91
N LEU A 42 -6.23 23.31 14.40
CA LEU A 42 -5.16 22.38 14.10
C LEU A 42 -4.22 23.08 13.09
N THR A 43 -2.93 23.17 13.40
CA THR A 43 -1.93 23.76 12.51
C THR A 43 -0.98 22.67 12.06
N PHE A 44 -0.79 22.57 10.75
CA PHE A 44 0.07 21.56 10.14
C PHE A 44 1.46 22.14 9.87
N ALA A 45 2.49 21.30 10.01
CA ALA A 45 3.82 21.65 9.55
C ALA A 45 3.80 21.82 8.02
N PRO A 46 4.62 22.72 7.46
CA PRO A 46 4.65 22.96 6.02
C PRO A 46 5.14 21.75 5.21
N GLN A 47 5.82 20.80 5.86
CA GLN A 47 6.25 19.53 5.28
C GLN A 47 5.80 18.36 6.16
N GLY A 48 5.46 17.23 5.54
CA GLY A 48 5.03 16.00 6.21
C GLY A 48 4.52 14.98 5.20
N ASN A 49 3.65 14.07 5.63
CA ASN A 49 3.14 12.94 4.84
C ASN A 49 1.60 12.92 4.79
N LEU A 50 0.95 14.08 4.92
CA LEU A 50 -0.50 14.18 4.80
C LEU A 50 -1.04 13.74 3.44
N ASP A 51 -0.21 13.86 2.44
CA ASP A 51 -0.48 13.46 1.07
C ASP A 51 0.86 13.15 0.41
N CYS A 52 1.11 11.87 0.19
CA CYS A 52 2.30 11.33 -0.47
C CYS A 52 2.39 11.76 -1.94
N ASN A 53 1.25 11.94 -2.63
CA ASN A 53 1.22 12.37 -4.03
C ASN A 53 1.71 13.83 -4.17
N GLY A 54 1.73 14.57 -3.06
CA GLY A 54 2.39 15.86 -2.95
C GLY A 54 1.58 17.05 -3.45
N PHE A 55 0.29 16.85 -3.72
CA PHE A 55 -0.64 17.85 -4.25
C PHE A 55 -1.49 18.52 -3.17
N SER A 56 -1.33 18.14 -1.90
CA SER A 56 -1.97 18.79 -0.75
C SER A 56 -1.83 20.31 -0.78
N LYS A 57 -2.95 20.97 -0.47
CA LYS A 57 -3.05 22.44 -0.41
C LYS A 57 -2.39 23.06 0.83
N ILE A 58 -2.07 22.27 1.85
CA ILE A 58 -1.62 22.77 3.15
C ILE A 58 -0.25 22.25 3.60
N GLN A 59 0.27 21.21 2.93
CA GLN A 59 1.53 20.59 3.29
C GLN A 59 2.25 20.09 2.02
N LYS A 60 3.57 20.19 1.99
CA LYS A 60 4.42 19.56 0.97
C LYS A 60 4.97 18.22 1.47
N PRO A 61 5.20 17.25 0.58
CA PRO A 61 5.72 15.97 1.02
C PRO A 61 7.18 16.12 1.44
N LEU A 62 7.63 15.36 2.43
CA LEU A 62 9.04 15.34 2.86
C LEU A 62 9.96 14.73 1.81
N ARG A 63 9.45 13.70 1.14
CA ARG A 63 10.00 13.16 -0.10
C ARG A 63 9.18 13.75 -1.23
N ALA A 64 9.79 14.52 -2.13
CA ALA A 64 9.09 15.04 -3.30
C ALA A 64 8.60 13.94 -4.28
N HIS A 65 9.00 12.70 -4.01
CA HIS A 65 8.90 11.52 -4.84
C HIS A 65 8.51 10.31 -3.97
N ASP A 66 7.54 10.51 -3.08
CA ASP A 66 6.85 9.40 -2.43
C ASP A 66 5.74 8.91 -3.38
N TYR A 67 5.35 7.65 -3.24
CA TYR A 67 4.38 6.99 -4.12
C TYR A 67 3.43 6.22 -3.25
N CYS A 68 2.16 6.58 -3.37
CA CYS A 68 1.09 5.86 -2.73
C CYS A 68 0.42 4.89 -3.68
N THR A 69 -0.45 4.10 -3.06
CA THR A 69 -1.28 3.14 -3.73
C THR A 69 -2.14 3.81 -4.78
N ASP A 70 -2.04 3.33 -6.00
CA ASP A 70 -2.96 3.73 -7.05
C ASP A 70 -4.40 3.52 -6.60
N PHE A 71 -5.20 4.58 -6.71
CA PHE A 71 -6.62 4.53 -6.42
C PHE A 71 -7.44 4.75 -7.68
N LYS A 72 -8.54 4.02 -7.77
CA LYS A 72 -9.59 4.28 -8.77
C LYS A 72 -10.44 5.45 -8.31
N SER A 73 -10.94 6.23 -9.26
CA SER A 73 -11.84 7.35 -8.96
C SER A 73 -13.30 7.02 -9.37
N PRO A 74 -14.30 7.85 -9.01
CA PRO A 74 -15.69 7.55 -9.35
C PRO A 74 -15.92 7.55 -10.87
N ASN A 75 -17.01 6.91 -11.30
CA ASN A 75 -17.50 6.95 -12.69
C ASN A 75 -16.54 6.41 -13.78
N GLY A 76 -15.52 5.65 -13.40
CA GLY A 76 -14.56 5.09 -14.34
C GLY A 76 -13.59 6.12 -14.89
N GLU A 77 -13.22 7.11 -14.08
CA GLU A 77 -12.14 8.05 -14.35
C GLU A 77 -10.84 7.57 -13.68
N ARG A 78 -9.71 8.20 -14.02
CA ARG A 78 -8.40 7.94 -13.40
C ARG A 78 -8.35 8.54 -11.98
N GLY A 79 -7.50 8.00 -11.11
CA GLY A 79 -7.19 8.61 -9.82
C GLY A 79 -6.60 10.01 -10.02
N GLU A 80 -7.24 11.02 -9.45
CA GLU A 80 -6.73 12.39 -9.48
C GLU A 80 -6.64 12.99 -8.08
N ASP A 81 -5.49 13.58 -7.75
CA ASP A 81 -5.30 14.44 -6.59
C ASP A 81 -5.23 15.90 -7.01
N ASN A 82 -6.18 16.70 -6.52
CA ASN A 82 -6.23 18.14 -6.78
C ASN A 82 -6.13 18.51 -8.28
N GLY A 83 -6.62 17.64 -9.17
CA GLY A 83 -6.61 17.81 -10.62
C GLY A 83 -5.34 17.32 -11.32
N HIS A 84 -4.51 16.54 -10.62
CA HIS A 84 -3.33 15.88 -11.16
C HIS A 84 -3.54 14.37 -11.14
N TYR A 85 -3.24 13.69 -12.23
CA TYR A 85 -3.15 12.22 -12.24
C TYR A 85 -2.00 11.78 -11.32
N VAL A 86 -2.25 10.72 -10.55
CA VAL A 86 -1.33 10.20 -9.52
C VAL A 86 -1.11 8.70 -9.63
N GLY A 87 -1.58 8.06 -10.70
CA GLY A 87 -1.39 6.62 -10.85
C GLY A 87 0.00 6.30 -11.40
N HIS A 88 0.47 5.10 -11.12
CA HIS A 88 1.77 4.55 -11.48
C HIS A 88 1.56 3.18 -12.14
N ASP A 89 2.65 2.49 -12.48
CA ASP A 89 2.58 1.20 -13.15
C ASP A 89 3.00 0.06 -12.22
N GLU A 90 2.04 -0.78 -11.84
CA GLU A 90 2.19 -1.87 -10.88
C GLU A 90 1.81 -3.23 -11.48
N PRO A 91 2.71 -3.90 -12.22
CA PRO A 91 2.55 -5.32 -12.51
C PRO A 91 2.52 -6.15 -11.22
N SER A 92 1.38 -6.82 -10.99
CA SER A 92 1.08 -7.50 -9.74
C SER A 92 0.59 -8.94 -9.92
N ILE A 93 0.70 -9.70 -8.83
CA ILE A 93 0.09 -11.01 -8.64
C ILE A 93 -0.63 -11.06 -7.29
N GLN A 94 -1.92 -11.33 -7.33
CA GLN A 94 -2.77 -11.50 -6.14
C GLN A 94 -2.95 -13.00 -5.84
N PHE A 95 -2.93 -13.39 -4.56
CA PHE A 95 -3.07 -14.77 -4.12
C PHE A 95 -4.34 -14.98 -3.30
N PHE A 96 -5.11 -16.03 -3.61
CA PHE A 96 -6.38 -16.29 -2.96
C PHE A 96 -6.43 -17.60 -2.19
N SER A 97 -7.02 -17.54 -0.99
CA SER A 97 -7.32 -18.70 -0.16
C SER A 97 -8.54 -18.44 0.71
N SER A 98 -9.40 -19.44 0.86
CA SER A 98 -10.54 -19.38 1.80
C SER A 98 -10.22 -20.04 3.15
N GLN A 99 -8.97 -20.45 3.37
CA GLN A 99 -8.56 -20.99 4.66
C GLN A 99 -8.59 -19.86 5.72
N PRO A 100 -9.07 -20.13 6.95
CA PRO A 100 -8.95 -19.18 8.04
C PRO A 100 -7.53 -18.65 8.17
N HIS A 101 -7.40 -17.38 8.53
CA HIS A 101 -6.13 -16.66 8.69
C HIS A 101 -5.29 -16.43 7.43
N SER A 102 -5.79 -16.81 6.24
CA SER A 102 -5.14 -16.42 4.98
C SER A 102 -5.20 -14.92 4.70
N GLY A 103 -6.07 -14.15 5.36
CA GLY A 103 -6.10 -12.69 5.23
C GLY A 103 -5.25 -11.95 6.26
N ASN A 104 -4.66 -12.65 7.25
CA ASN A 104 -4.13 -11.99 8.44
C ASN A 104 -2.92 -12.65 9.11
N ASN A 105 -2.44 -13.80 8.63
CA ASN A 105 -1.27 -14.47 9.19
C ASN A 105 -0.53 -15.23 8.08
N VAL A 106 0.35 -14.52 7.37
CA VAL A 106 0.91 -14.93 6.08
C VAL A 106 2.44 -14.94 6.14
N LYS A 107 3.04 -15.94 5.46
CA LYS A 107 4.48 -16.04 5.31
C LYS A 107 4.91 -16.25 3.87
N TRP A 108 5.93 -15.50 3.46
CA TRP A 108 6.54 -15.53 2.14
C TRP A 108 7.99 -15.98 2.20
N SER A 109 8.49 -16.55 1.10
CA SER A 109 9.92 -16.80 0.91
C SER A 109 10.41 -16.17 -0.38
N ILE A 110 11.45 -15.35 -0.30
CA ILE A 110 12.08 -14.76 -1.49
C ILE A 110 13.58 -14.93 -1.54
N THR A 111 14.15 -14.82 -2.73
CA THR A 111 15.57 -14.50 -2.93
C THR A 111 15.68 -13.13 -3.58
N LEU A 112 16.39 -12.20 -2.93
CA LEU A 112 16.56 -10.84 -3.43
C LEU A 112 17.36 -10.79 -4.73
N PRO A 113 17.08 -9.82 -5.62
CA PRO A 113 17.92 -9.55 -6.77
C PRO A 113 19.38 -9.25 -6.41
N LYS A 114 20.24 -9.45 -7.39
CA LYS A 114 21.67 -9.13 -7.34
C LYS A 114 22.07 -8.34 -8.56
N GLU A 115 22.71 -7.20 -8.30
CA GLU A 115 23.25 -6.33 -9.32
C GLU A 115 24.44 -6.96 -10.04
N ARG A 116 24.63 -6.54 -11.29
CA ARG A 116 25.79 -6.89 -12.10
C ARG A 116 26.68 -5.65 -12.25
N PRO A 117 28.01 -5.83 -12.42
CA PRO A 117 28.88 -4.71 -12.74
C PRO A 117 28.41 -4.00 -14.03
N LEU A 118 28.50 -2.67 -14.04
CA LEU A 118 28.28 -1.86 -15.23
C LEU A 118 29.12 -2.38 -16.41
N PRO A 119 28.63 -2.29 -17.67
CA PRO A 119 27.45 -1.56 -18.10
C PRO A 119 26.17 -2.41 -18.12
N ALA A 120 26.03 -3.40 -17.25
CA ALA A 120 24.76 -4.09 -17.06
C ALA A 120 23.70 -3.12 -16.49
N SER A 121 22.43 -3.31 -16.86
CA SER A 121 21.32 -2.62 -16.18
C SER A 121 21.32 -2.98 -14.69
N GLN A 122 20.80 -2.06 -13.88
CA GLN A 122 20.66 -2.19 -12.43
C GLN A 122 19.17 -2.29 -12.07
N THR A 123 18.86 -2.96 -10.96
CA THR A 123 17.46 -3.17 -10.55
C THR A 123 16.70 -1.88 -10.36
N PHE A 124 17.35 -0.82 -9.84
CA PHE A 124 16.72 0.49 -9.63
C PHE A 124 16.32 1.19 -10.93
N GLU A 125 16.88 0.79 -12.08
CA GLU A 125 16.48 1.31 -13.38
C GLU A 125 15.17 0.66 -13.85
N ASN A 126 14.92 -0.59 -13.47
CA ASN A 126 13.71 -1.32 -13.87
C ASN A 126 12.55 -1.17 -12.86
N GLN A 127 12.84 -0.99 -11.57
CA GLN A 127 11.82 -0.85 -10.53
C GLN A 127 12.34 -0.05 -9.34
N ILE A 128 11.52 0.84 -8.78
CA ILE A 128 11.92 1.64 -7.60
C ILE A 128 11.60 0.93 -6.29
N ALA A 129 10.60 0.05 -6.31
CA ALA A 129 10.24 -0.81 -5.20
C ALA A 129 9.52 -2.06 -5.70
N PHE A 130 9.52 -3.10 -4.88
CA PHE A 130 8.49 -4.13 -4.92
C PHE A 130 7.89 -4.28 -3.53
N TRP A 131 6.66 -4.78 -3.41
CA TRP A 131 6.02 -4.96 -2.11
C TRP A 131 5.20 -6.23 -1.99
N PHE A 132 4.97 -6.59 -0.73
CA PHE A 132 3.93 -7.53 -0.33
C PHE A 132 2.80 -6.76 0.32
N SER A 133 1.57 -7.14 -0.02
CA SER A 133 0.41 -6.36 0.37
C SER A 133 -0.47 -7.02 1.44
N MET A 134 -1.30 -6.20 2.10
CA MET A 134 -2.44 -6.65 2.92
C MET A 134 -3.51 -5.56 3.03
N ALA A 135 -4.80 -5.93 2.96
CA ALA A 135 -5.91 -5.02 3.28
C ALA A 135 -6.05 -4.85 4.81
N LEU A 136 -6.15 -3.62 5.27
CA LEU A 136 -6.16 -3.24 6.69
C LEU A 136 -7.43 -2.47 7.06
N CYS A 137 -7.89 -2.58 8.30
CA CYS A 137 -8.95 -1.74 8.82
C CYS A 137 -8.46 -0.30 9.02
N ASP A 138 -9.17 0.67 8.47
CA ASP A 138 -9.09 2.08 8.85
C ASP A 138 -10.45 2.78 8.67
N PRO A 139 -11.22 3.00 9.76
CA PRO A 139 -12.51 3.68 9.67
C PRO A 139 -12.46 5.13 9.16
N GLY A 140 -11.29 5.79 9.19
CA GLY A 140 -11.08 7.13 8.64
C GLY A 140 -10.90 7.13 7.11
N SER A 141 -10.46 6.00 6.56
CA SER A 141 -10.23 5.82 5.13
C SER A 141 -11.51 5.38 4.39
N PHE A 142 -11.55 5.60 3.07
CA PHE A 142 -12.64 5.20 2.19
C PHE A 142 -13.04 3.73 2.41
N PRO A 143 -14.35 3.41 2.46
CA PRO A 143 -15.54 4.27 2.32
C PRO A 143 -16.00 4.99 3.60
N GLN A 144 -15.19 4.99 4.68
CA GLN A 144 -15.43 5.64 5.98
C GLN A 144 -16.53 5.02 6.84
N GLY A 145 -16.40 3.72 7.11
CA GLY A 145 -17.31 3.00 7.99
C GLY A 145 -16.61 2.08 8.98
N ALA A 146 -17.39 1.54 9.91
CA ALA A 146 -16.87 0.63 10.91
C ALA A 146 -16.23 -0.60 10.26
N CYS A 147 -14.98 -0.86 10.62
CA CYS A 147 -14.25 -2.05 10.21
C CYS A 147 -14.08 -2.99 11.41
N ILE A 148 -14.34 -4.28 11.20
CA ILE A 148 -14.16 -5.32 12.20
C ILE A 148 -12.85 -6.05 11.88
N PRO A 149 -11.77 -5.89 12.67
CA PRO A 149 -10.51 -6.55 12.40
C PRO A 149 -10.64 -8.06 12.22
N ASN A 150 -9.88 -8.63 11.29
CA ASN A 150 -9.82 -10.05 10.97
C ASN A 150 -11.19 -10.66 10.68
N SER A 151 -12.04 -9.98 9.88
CA SER A 151 -13.42 -10.43 9.68
C SER A 151 -13.89 -10.41 8.24
N ASP A 152 -14.29 -11.59 7.76
CA ASP A 152 -15.00 -11.73 6.47
C ASP A 152 -16.46 -11.23 6.52
N LYS A 153 -16.89 -10.66 7.67
CA LYS A 153 -18.17 -9.97 7.81
C LYS A 153 -18.10 -8.50 7.39
N ASN A 154 -16.89 -7.95 7.21
CA ASN A 154 -16.74 -6.62 6.63
C ASN A 154 -17.37 -6.62 5.24
N ASN A 155 -18.13 -5.57 4.96
CA ASN A 155 -18.62 -5.30 3.62
C ASN A 155 -17.62 -4.34 2.98
N PRO A 156 -16.87 -4.72 1.93
CA PRO A 156 -15.87 -3.85 1.31
C PRO A 156 -16.45 -2.54 0.78
N GLN A 157 -17.76 -2.46 0.51
CA GLN A 157 -18.42 -1.23 0.08
C GLN A 157 -18.80 -0.30 1.25
N MET A 158 -18.58 -0.70 2.50
CA MET A 158 -18.96 0.08 3.69
C MET A 158 -17.86 0.19 4.74
N ALA A 159 -17.05 -0.84 4.94
CA ALA A 159 -15.99 -0.84 5.95
C ALA A 159 -14.82 0.02 5.47
N GLY A 160 -14.36 0.97 6.31
CA GLY A 160 -13.19 1.77 5.99
C GLY A 160 -11.93 0.90 5.93
N SER A 161 -11.12 1.13 4.89
CA SER A 161 -10.03 0.24 4.51
C SER A 161 -8.77 1.04 4.20
N ALA A 162 -7.64 0.58 4.72
CA ALA A 162 -6.30 1.06 4.37
C ALA A 162 -5.52 -0.06 3.67
N PHE A 163 -4.43 0.29 3.00
CA PHE A 163 -3.61 -0.66 2.27
C PHE A 163 -2.18 -0.67 2.81
N LEU A 164 -1.67 -1.85 3.15
CA LEU A 164 -0.25 -2.05 3.41
C LEU A 164 0.44 -2.39 2.11
N GLU A 165 1.52 -1.65 1.83
CA GLU A 165 2.61 -2.05 0.94
C GLU A 165 3.86 -2.22 1.81
N MET A 166 4.25 -3.48 2.05
CA MET A 166 5.54 -3.77 2.66
C MET A 166 6.63 -3.68 1.58
N GLN A 167 7.09 -2.47 1.32
CA GLN A 167 8.00 -2.14 0.23
C GLN A 167 9.45 -2.54 0.51
N PHE A 168 10.15 -2.95 -0.54
CA PHE A 168 11.57 -3.26 -0.59
C PHE A 168 12.25 -2.40 -1.64
N TYR A 169 13.35 -1.76 -1.28
CA TYR A 169 14.04 -0.80 -2.14
C TYR A 169 15.38 -1.36 -2.62
N PRO A 170 15.68 -1.31 -3.93
CA PRO A 170 16.93 -1.79 -4.49
C PRO A 170 18.11 -0.93 -4.03
N PRO A 171 19.33 -1.47 -4.01
CA PRO A 171 20.54 -0.69 -3.78
C PRO A 171 20.95 0.12 -5.02
N GLY A 172 21.79 1.14 -4.84
CA GLY A 172 22.55 1.75 -5.94
C GLY A 172 22.15 3.19 -6.31
N PHE A 173 21.02 3.70 -5.84
CA PHE A 173 20.54 5.05 -6.13
C PHE A 173 20.14 5.80 -4.85
N SER A 174 21.11 6.03 -3.97
CA SER A 174 20.96 6.62 -2.62
C SER A 174 21.31 8.12 -2.60
N PRO A 175 20.76 8.95 -1.67
CA PRO A 175 20.10 8.55 -0.43
C PRO A 175 18.59 8.43 -0.56
N PHE A 176 17.99 7.56 0.27
CA PHE A 176 16.57 7.27 0.24
C PHE A 176 15.74 8.55 0.15
N ILE A 177 15.81 9.46 1.14
CA ILE A 177 14.97 10.66 1.24
C ILE A 177 14.83 11.54 -0.03
N SER A 178 15.75 11.45 -0.98
CA SER A 178 15.67 12.18 -2.26
C SER A 178 15.73 11.29 -3.50
N GLN A 179 15.92 9.99 -3.34
CA GLN A 179 16.14 9.02 -4.43
C GLN A 179 15.48 7.67 -4.06
N ILE A 180 16.02 6.53 -4.51
CA ILE A 180 15.38 5.20 -4.39
C ILE A 180 15.96 4.39 -3.22
N SER A 181 17.28 4.43 -3.02
CA SER A 181 17.98 3.41 -2.23
C SER A 181 18.37 3.88 -0.83
N CYS A 182 18.29 2.98 0.15
CA CYS A 182 18.85 3.23 1.48
C CYS A 182 20.37 3.40 1.47
N ASP A 183 21.08 2.56 0.68
CA ASP A 183 22.50 2.72 0.43
C ASP A 183 22.90 2.13 -0.95
N LEU A 184 24.20 2.05 -1.22
CA LEU A 184 24.73 1.60 -2.51
C LEU A 184 24.79 0.08 -2.69
N LYS A 185 24.57 -0.72 -1.64
CA LYS A 185 24.92 -2.16 -1.64
C LYS A 185 23.83 -3.07 -1.13
N HIS A 186 22.99 -2.60 -0.22
CA HIS A 186 22.02 -3.39 0.49
C HIS A 186 20.60 -3.00 0.11
N TRP A 187 19.75 -4.02 0.07
CA TRP A 187 18.31 -3.86 0.10
C TRP A 187 17.89 -3.40 1.50
N CYS A 188 16.82 -2.61 1.55
CA CYS A 188 16.12 -2.28 2.78
C CYS A 188 14.61 -2.43 2.53
N ALA A 189 13.83 -2.39 3.61
CA ALA A 189 12.37 -2.51 3.52
C ALA A 189 11.68 -1.57 4.51
N SER A 190 10.43 -1.24 4.23
CA SER A 190 9.57 -0.38 5.06
C SER A 190 8.14 -0.91 5.10
N LEU A 191 7.35 -0.32 5.98
CA LEU A 191 5.90 -0.32 5.91
C LEU A 191 5.52 1.02 5.28
N HIS A 192 4.73 0.93 4.23
CA HIS A 192 4.02 2.04 3.64
C HIS A 192 2.53 1.72 3.78
N ILE A 193 1.80 2.46 4.62
CA ILE A 193 0.37 2.23 4.85
C ILE A 193 -0.41 3.45 4.42
N ASN A 194 -1.17 3.27 3.35
CA ASN A 194 -1.92 4.33 2.68
C ASN A 194 -3.40 4.23 3.05
N SER A 195 -3.98 5.38 3.33
CA SER A 195 -5.41 5.57 3.50
C SER A 195 -5.90 6.56 2.45
N LEU A 196 -7.16 6.48 2.06
CA LEU A 196 -7.77 7.42 1.11
C LEU A 196 -8.87 8.21 1.82
N GLU A 197 -8.67 9.51 2.02
CA GLU A 197 -9.57 10.40 2.77
C GLU A 197 -10.75 10.87 1.91
N CYS A 198 -11.46 9.90 1.34
CA CYS A 198 -12.66 10.05 0.54
C CYS A 198 -13.86 9.33 1.20
N THR A 199 -15.02 9.96 1.18
CA THR A 199 -16.28 9.35 1.66
C THR A 199 -16.81 8.33 0.67
N ALA A 200 -17.68 7.41 1.12
CA ALA A 200 -18.36 6.45 0.26
C ALA A 200 -18.90 7.04 -1.05
N GLY A 201 -18.66 6.33 -2.16
CA GLY A 201 -19.04 6.78 -3.50
C GLY A 201 -18.24 7.99 -4.01
N PHE A 202 -17.13 8.33 -3.34
CA PHE A 202 -16.28 9.49 -3.64
C PHE A 202 -17.05 10.82 -3.58
N ALA A 203 -18.10 10.90 -2.75
CA ALA A 203 -18.96 12.07 -2.66
C ALA A 203 -18.22 13.33 -2.17
N PHE A 204 -17.16 13.14 -1.39
CA PHE A 204 -16.22 14.14 -0.95
C PHE A 204 -14.86 13.49 -0.76
N CYS A 205 -13.80 14.16 -1.20
CA CYS A 205 -12.40 13.79 -1.01
C CYS A 205 -11.67 15.01 -0.46
N ASN A 206 -10.86 14.84 0.59
CA ASN A 206 -10.23 15.97 1.24
C ASN A 206 -8.95 16.41 0.51
N PRO A 207 -8.91 17.59 -0.12
CA PRO A 207 -7.77 18.03 -0.92
C PRO A 207 -6.52 18.41 -0.07
N ASN A 208 -6.63 18.38 1.25
CA ASN A 208 -5.54 18.74 2.16
C ASN A 208 -4.75 17.51 2.62
N CYS A 209 -5.34 16.33 2.52
CA CYS A 209 -4.76 15.07 2.95
C CYS A 209 -5.43 13.93 2.19
N LEU A 210 -5.41 13.98 0.85
CA LEU A 210 -6.20 13.03 0.06
C LEU A 210 -5.75 11.60 0.33
N GLU A 211 -4.44 11.39 0.34
CA GLU A 211 -3.83 10.08 0.53
C GLU A 211 -2.70 10.13 1.57
N PRO A 212 -3.03 10.17 2.87
CA PRO A 212 -2.03 10.18 3.92
C PRO A 212 -1.30 8.83 4.00
N THR A 213 0.01 8.91 4.13
CA THR A 213 0.86 7.73 4.29
C THR A 213 1.50 7.65 5.67
N ASN A 214 1.43 6.46 6.26
CA ASN A 214 2.29 6.08 7.37
C ASN A 214 3.54 5.37 6.83
N PHE A 215 4.72 5.81 7.25
CA PHE A 215 5.98 5.24 6.82
C PHE A 215 6.84 4.81 8.01
N ALA A 216 7.36 3.58 7.98
CA ALA A 216 8.43 3.17 8.89
C ALA A 216 9.30 2.07 8.31
N PHE A 217 10.62 2.26 8.30
CA PHE A 217 11.56 1.20 7.94
C PHE A 217 11.41 -0.04 8.85
N ILE A 218 11.75 -1.21 8.32
CA ILE A 218 11.96 -2.42 9.12
C ILE A 218 13.23 -2.25 9.97
N GLN A 219 13.08 -2.38 11.29
CA GLN A 219 14.15 -2.11 12.25
C GLN A 219 14.54 -3.38 13.01
N MET A 220 15.80 -3.49 13.38
CA MET A 220 16.31 -4.59 14.19
C MET A 220 15.80 -4.55 15.64
N ASP A 221 15.36 -3.38 16.11
CA ASP A 221 14.83 -3.14 17.46
C ASP A 221 13.31 -2.83 17.48
N GLY A 222 12.68 -2.69 16.31
CA GLY A 222 11.27 -2.34 16.17
C GLY A 222 10.93 -0.88 16.49
N ILE A 223 11.91 0.02 16.60
CA ILE A 223 11.72 1.45 16.90
C ILE A 223 11.86 2.27 15.61
N PRO A 224 10.81 2.96 15.13
CA PRO A 224 10.87 3.77 13.91
C PRO A 224 12.02 4.80 13.92
N THR A 225 12.62 5.04 12.75
CA THR A 225 13.74 5.99 12.58
C THR A 225 13.33 7.44 12.87
N GLY A 226 12.07 7.77 12.61
CA GLY A 226 11.36 8.99 12.99
C GLY A 226 9.88 8.70 13.21
N PRO A 227 9.03 9.70 13.50
CA PRO A 227 7.60 9.47 13.68
C PRO A 227 6.99 8.82 12.44
N ALA A 228 6.24 7.73 12.65
CA ALA A 228 5.68 6.93 11.55
C ALA A 228 4.42 7.57 10.92
N GLY A 229 3.64 8.28 11.72
CA GLY A 229 2.36 8.86 11.30
C GLY A 229 2.50 10.11 10.41
N PRO A 230 1.55 10.30 9.49
CA PRO A 230 1.61 11.30 8.42
C PRO A 230 1.85 12.74 8.88
N ILE A 231 1.23 13.12 10.00
CA ILE A 231 1.27 14.51 10.52
C ILE A 231 2.62 14.89 11.10
N ASN A 232 3.25 13.93 11.76
CA ASN A 232 4.45 14.15 12.56
C ASN A 232 5.72 13.69 11.83
N ALA A 233 5.60 13.23 10.60
CA ALA A 233 6.73 12.78 9.81
C ALA A 233 7.81 13.87 9.74
N THR A 234 9.07 13.44 9.70
CA THR A 234 10.24 14.34 9.58
C THR A 234 11.25 13.71 8.64
N ASN A 235 12.35 14.40 8.33
CA ASN A 235 13.44 13.79 7.56
C ASN A 235 13.96 12.48 8.19
N ALA A 236 13.88 12.32 9.52
CA ALA A 236 14.27 11.09 10.19
C ALA A 236 13.36 9.90 9.83
N THR A 237 12.09 10.14 9.50
CA THR A 237 11.15 9.11 9.02
C THR A 237 11.68 8.40 7.78
N PHE A 238 12.36 9.15 6.89
CA PHE A 238 12.91 8.66 5.62
C PHE A 238 14.44 8.55 5.59
N THR A 239 15.09 8.58 6.75
CA THR A 239 16.54 8.42 6.84
C THR A 239 16.87 7.12 7.59
N PRO A 240 17.43 6.11 6.91
CA PRO A 240 17.94 4.91 7.56
C PRO A 240 18.94 5.25 8.68
N ASN A 241 18.91 4.48 9.76
CA ASN A 241 19.82 4.63 10.90
C ASN A 241 20.55 3.31 11.22
N ALA A 242 21.34 3.29 12.30
CA ALA A 242 22.11 2.10 12.70
C ALA A 242 21.28 0.85 13.06
N HIS A 243 19.97 1.02 13.30
CA HIS A 243 19.04 -0.07 13.61
C HIS A 243 18.24 -0.53 12.39
N THR A 244 18.35 0.15 11.25
CA THR A 244 17.63 -0.22 10.03
C THR A 244 18.15 -1.55 9.50
N LEU A 245 17.25 -2.48 9.20
CA LEU A 245 17.62 -3.77 8.65
C LEU A 245 18.10 -3.60 7.19
N LEU A 246 19.39 -3.79 6.99
CA LEU A 246 20.02 -3.86 5.67
C LEU A 246 20.29 -5.32 5.30
N MET A 247 19.90 -5.70 4.08
CA MET A 247 19.97 -7.07 3.54
C MET A 247 20.89 -7.10 2.32
N ASN A 248 21.73 -8.12 2.19
CA ASN A 248 22.61 -8.23 1.04
C ASN A 248 21.81 -8.65 -0.21
N GLN A 249 22.34 -8.24 -1.35
CA GLN A 249 21.91 -8.75 -2.64
C GLN A 249 22.04 -10.28 -2.70
N GLY A 250 21.00 -10.96 -3.21
CA GLY A 250 20.95 -12.42 -3.26
C GLY A 250 20.58 -13.12 -1.95
N ASP A 251 20.29 -12.38 -0.87
CA ASP A 251 19.87 -13.00 0.38
C ASP A 251 18.50 -13.69 0.24
N LYS A 252 18.36 -14.80 0.98
CA LYS A 252 17.10 -15.55 1.07
C LYS A 252 16.34 -15.09 2.29
N LEU A 253 15.13 -14.59 2.09
CA LEU A 253 14.32 -14.01 3.15
C LEU A 253 13.08 -14.87 3.44
N GLU A 254 12.72 -14.92 4.71
CA GLU A 254 11.38 -15.28 5.17
C GLU A 254 10.69 -14.03 5.68
N ILE A 255 9.55 -13.68 5.09
CA ILE A 255 8.76 -12.49 5.47
C ILE A 255 7.49 -12.97 6.14
N THR A 256 7.15 -12.42 7.29
CA THR A 256 5.93 -12.73 8.03
C THR A 256 5.12 -11.44 8.22
N ILE A 257 3.89 -11.44 7.73
CA ILE A 257 2.92 -10.36 7.91
C ILE A 257 1.76 -10.96 8.69
N LYS A 258 1.55 -10.50 9.93
CA LYS A 258 0.52 -11.08 10.78
C LYS A 258 -0.09 -10.12 11.78
N ASP A 259 -1.32 -10.40 12.16
CA ASP A 259 -1.99 -9.68 13.23
C ASP A 259 -1.42 -9.99 14.62
N THR A 260 -1.47 -9.00 15.51
CA THR A 260 -1.19 -9.14 16.93
C THR A 260 -2.12 -8.25 17.74
N SER A 261 -2.19 -8.44 19.06
CA SER A 261 -2.96 -7.54 19.93
C SER A 261 -2.44 -6.09 19.96
N ALA A 262 -1.21 -5.83 19.52
CA ALA A 262 -0.64 -4.48 19.47
C ALA A 262 -0.89 -3.76 18.13
N GLY A 263 -1.24 -4.51 17.09
CA GLY A 263 -1.28 -4.07 15.69
C GLY A 263 -0.56 -5.08 14.78
N LEU A 264 -0.56 -4.81 13.48
CA LEU A 264 0.05 -5.66 12.48
C LEU A 264 1.58 -5.67 12.62
N ILE A 265 2.18 -6.85 12.76
CA ILE A 265 3.64 -7.01 12.70
C ILE A 265 4.07 -7.46 11.30
N ASN A 266 5.09 -6.79 10.79
CA ASN A 266 5.80 -7.12 9.58
C ASN A 266 7.23 -7.48 9.97
N GLN A 267 7.64 -8.72 9.73
CA GLN A 267 8.92 -9.25 10.15
C GLN A 267 9.68 -9.83 8.96
N ILE A 268 10.98 -9.52 8.88
CA ILE A 268 11.91 -10.14 7.95
C ILE A 268 12.92 -10.95 8.74
N ARG A 269 13.12 -12.20 8.33
CA ARG A 269 14.25 -13.03 8.74
C ARG A 269 15.10 -13.33 7.52
N ASP A 270 16.32 -12.81 7.53
CA ASP A 270 17.33 -13.15 6.53
C ASP A 270 17.93 -14.51 6.88
N LYS A 271 17.63 -15.51 6.05
CA LYS A 271 18.09 -16.89 6.20
C LYS A 271 19.52 -17.09 5.74
N THR A 272 20.08 -16.15 4.97
CA THR A 272 21.47 -16.18 4.56
C THR A 272 22.38 -15.68 5.67
N THR A 273 22.07 -14.53 6.27
CA THR A 273 22.94 -13.91 7.29
C THR A 273 22.53 -14.23 8.73
N GLY A 274 21.30 -14.67 8.95
CA GLY A 274 20.72 -14.86 10.28
C GLY A 274 20.22 -13.57 10.95
N LYS A 275 20.34 -12.41 10.29
CA LYS A 275 19.77 -11.15 10.79
C LYS A 275 18.24 -11.15 10.70
N SER A 276 17.61 -10.32 11.52
CA SER A 276 16.17 -10.10 11.44
C SER A 276 15.83 -8.69 11.87
N GLY A 277 14.70 -8.21 11.36
CA GLY A 277 14.09 -6.96 11.78
C GLY A 277 12.57 -7.07 11.69
N PHE A 278 11.89 -6.15 12.36
CA PHE A 278 10.44 -6.06 12.33
C PHE A 278 9.99 -4.61 12.50
N MET A 279 8.72 -4.37 12.19
CA MET A 279 8.00 -3.17 12.58
C MET A 279 6.55 -3.54 12.90
N VAL A 280 5.98 -2.87 13.90
CA VAL A 280 4.56 -3.03 14.27
C VAL A 280 3.82 -1.76 13.94
N ALA A 281 2.81 -1.85 13.06
CA ALA A 281 1.91 -0.76 12.68
C ALA A 281 0.95 -0.45 13.84
N SER A 282 1.45 0.27 14.84
CA SER A 282 0.77 0.48 16.11
C SER A 282 0.75 1.93 16.56
N ALA A 283 -0.28 2.29 17.33
CA ALA A 283 -0.39 3.59 17.99
C ALA A 283 0.84 3.89 18.87
N LYS A 284 1.44 2.85 19.48
CA LYS A 284 2.66 2.96 20.30
C LYS A 284 3.89 3.35 19.49
N ASN A 285 4.00 2.87 18.26
CA ASN A 285 5.06 3.23 17.32
C ASN A 285 4.75 4.53 16.55
N GLY A 286 3.66 5.23 16.91
CA GLY A 286 3.32 6.53 16.34
C GLY A 286 2.62 6.48 14.99
N PHE A 287 2.08 5.31 14.60
CA PHE A 287 1.17 5.21 13.45
C PHE A 287 -0.15 5.92 13.75
N GLN A 288 -0.78 6.47 12.72
CA GLN A 288 -1.98 7.30 12.82
C GLN A 288 -2.98 7.00 11.71
N SER A 289 -4.26 7.15 12.05
CA SER A 289 -5.37 7.34 11.11
C SER A 289 -5.80 8.80 11.20
N LEU A 290 -6.34 9.37 10.12
CA LEU A 290 -6.76 10.75 10.07
C LEU A 290 -8.29 10.87 10.10
N ASP A 291 -8.76 12.03 10.57
CA ASP A 291 -10.14 12.45 10.35
C ASP A 291 -10.27 13.00 8.91
N PRO A 292 -11.11 12.40 8.06
CA PRO A 292 -11.20 12.78 6.65
C PRO A 292 -11.74 14.18 6.41
N ALA A 293 -12.40 14.80 7.38
CA ALA A 293 -12.91 16.17 7.21
C ALA A 293 -11.86 17.23 7.60
N THR A 294 -11.00 16.92 8.58
CA THR A 294 -10.12 17.90 9.22
C THR A 294 -8.64 17.57 9.09
N CYS A 295 -8.28 16.40 8.58
CA CYS A 295 -6.94 15.82 8.60
C CYS A 295 -6.36 15.64 10.02
N ALA A 296 -7.21 15.66 11.06
CA ALA A 296 -6.75 15.56 12.43
C ALA A 296 -6.27 14.14 12.75
N PRO A 297 -5.05 13.95 13.30
CA PRO A 297 -4.54 12.63 13.58
C PRO A 297 -5.15 12.01 14.82
N THR A 298 -5.34 10.70 14.76
CA THR A 298 -5.52 9.82 15.92
C THR A 298 -4.45 8.73 15.88
N ASN A 299 -3.68 8.55 16.96
CA ASN A 299 -2.77 7.42 17.04
C ASN A 299 -3.55 6.11 16.91
N PHE A 300 -3.13 5.25 15.99
CA PHE A 300 -3.93 4.14 15.51
C PHE A 300 -3.08 2.87 15.39
N SER A 301 -3.67 1.74 15.77
CA SER A 301 -3.09 0.43 15.53
C SER A 301 -3.83 -0.22 14.37
N PHE A 302 -3.11 -0.45 13.29
CA PHE A 302 -3.66 -1.09 12.10
C PHE A 302 -3.74 -2.60 12.33
N HIS A 303 -4.85 -3.18 11.90
CA HIS A 303 -5.10 -4.62 11.94
C HIS A 303 -5.63 -5.07 10.57
N PRO A 304 -5.41 -6.34 10.16
CA PRO A 304 -5.97 -6.86 8.92
C PRO A 304 -7.48 -6.68 8.85
N GLU A 305 -7.98 -6.30 7.69
CA GLU A 305 -9.42 -6.16 7.48
C GLU A 305 -10.10 -7.53 7.49
N PHE A 306 -9.53 -8.51 6.79
CA PHE A 306 -10.20 -9.77 6.50
C PHE A 306 -9.62 -10.97 7.26
N ASN A 307 -10.45 -11.99 7.48
CA ASN A 307 -9.95 -13.26 8.02
C ASN A 307 -9.30 -14.12 6.94
N THR A 308 -9.88 -14.08 5.73
CA THR A 308 -9.42 -14.86 4.59
C THR A 308 -9.01 -13.96 3.44
N ALA A 309 -8.11 -14.46 2.58
CA ALA A 309 -7.80 -13.85 1.30
C ALA A 309 -8.70 -14.44 0.20
N LYS A 310 -9.99 -14.65 0.46
CA LYS A 310 -10.92 -15.12 -0.59
C LYS A 310 -11.11 -14.00 -1.62
N PHE A 311 -11.43 -14.38 -2.85
CA PHE A 311 -11.78 -13.40 -3.88
C PHE A 311 -12.94 -12.51 -3.43
N GLY A 312 -12.78 -11.19 -3.59
CA GLY A 312 -13.71 -10.13 -3.16
C GLY A 312 -13.30 -9.44 -1.85
N ASN A 313 -12.39 -10.02 -1.07
CA ASN A 313 -11.83 -9.38 0.12
C ASN A 313 -10.64 -8.48 -0.27
N PHE A 314 -10.92 -7.32 -0.87
CA PHE A 314 -9.92 -6.36 -1.38
C PHE A 314 -10.06 -5.01 -0.71
N VAL A 315 -9.00 -4.21 -0.80
CA VAL A 315 -9.10 -2.77 -0.57
C VAL A 315 -10.04 -2.18 -1.64
N PRO A 316 -11.15 -1.52 -1.26
CA PRO A 316 -12.22 -1.18 -2.18
C PRO A 316 -11.95 0.04 -3.05
N TRP A 317 -10.91 0.81 -2.75
CA TRP A 317 -10.52 2.04 -3.45
C TRP A 317 -9.24 1.89 -4.27
N ALA A 318 -8.42 0.86 -4.02
CA ALA A 318 -7.22 0.61 -4.79
C ALA A 318 -7.56 0.30 -6.27
N ALA A 319 -6.66 0.67 -7.17
CA ALA A 319 -6.74 0.36 -8.59
C ALA A 319 -6.67 -1.15 -8.81
N LEU A 320 -5.69 -1.83 -8.19
CA LEU A 320 -5.59 -3.29 -8.21
C LEU A 320 -6.62 -3.96 -7.27
N GLN A 321 -6.96 -5.23 -7.52
CA GLN A 321 -7.81 -6.02 -6.62
C GLN A 321 -7.02 -6.56 -5.42
N ALA A 322 -6.43 -5.65 -4.66
CA ALA A 322 -5.34 -5.98 -3.76
C ALA A 322 -5.77 -6.42 -2.36
N ASN A 323 -5.16 -7.50 -1.88
CA ASN A 323 -5.14 -7.90 -0.48
C ASN A 323 -3.83 -8.63 -0.18
N VAL A 324 -3.77 -9.96 -0.31
CA VAL A 324 -2.52 -10.72 -0.15
C VAL A 324 -1.88 -10.91 -1.52
N GLY A 325 -0.89 -10.08 -1.82
CA GLY A 325 -0.30 -10.02 -3.14
C GLY A 325 1.16 -9.61 -3.12
N PHE A 326 1.71 -9.56 -4.32
CA PHE A 326 3.01 -8.99 -4.65
C PHE A 326 2.84 -8.05 -5.84
N ALA A 327 3.52 -6.91 -5.85
CA ALA A 327 3.64 -6.05 -7.01
C ALA A 327 5.02 -5.40 -7.08
N SER A 328 5.35 -4.85 -8.24
CA SER A 328 6.57 -4.10 -8.51
C SER A 328 6.19 -2.73 -9.07
N GLU A 329 6.71 -1.65 -8.48
CA GLU A 329 6.57 -0.29 -9.03
C GLU A 329 7.59 -0.12 -10.13
N ILE A 330 7.12 0.19 -11.33
CA ILE A 330 7.96 0.41 -12.51
C ILE A 330 7.68 1.79 -13.13
N GLY A 331 8.44 2.16 -14.17
CA GLY A 331 8.10 3.34 -14.99
C GLY A 331 8.66 4.66 -14.47
N HIS A 332 9.73 4.65 -13.65
CA HIS A 332 10.23 5.88 -13.02
C HIS A 332 11.64 6.28 -13.42
N PHE A 333 12.39 5.43 -14.12
CA PHE A 333 13.83 5.66 -14.32
C PHE A 333 14.19 5.71 -15.79
N THR A 334 14.81 6.82 -16.18
CA THR A 334 15.39 7.02 -17.51
C THR A 334 16.91 7.24 -17.38
N PRO A 335 17.75 6.37 -17.94
CA PRO A 335 19.20 6.50 -17.84
C PRO A 335 19.74 7.71 -18.60
N GLY A 336 20.70 8.42 -18.02
CA GLY A 336 21.36 9.56 -18.65
C GLY A 336 21.34 10.82 -17.81
N ILE A 337 22.25 11.77 -18.12
CA ILE A 337 22.34 13.04 -17.39
C ILE A 337 21.12 13.95 -17.64
N ASN A 338 20.47 13.76 -18.77
CA ASN A 338 19.23 14.44 -19.17
C ASN A 338 18.15 13.43 -19.58
N GLY A 339 18.31 12.17 -19.17
CA GLY A 339 17.43 11.07 -19.58
C GLY A 339 17.50 10.87 -21.08
N ASP A 340 16.35 10.71 -21.71
CA ASP A 340 16.18 10.59 -23.16
C ASP A 340 16.05 12.00 -23.83
N GLY A 341 15.69 13.02 -23.04
CA GLY A 341 15.64 14.43 -23.43
C GLY A 341 14.24 15.00 -23.67
N ASP A 342 13.20 14.31 -23.21
CA ASP A 342 11.81 14.76 -23.29
C ASP A 342 11.36 15.62 -22.07
N ALA A 343 10.04 15.74 -21.87
CA ALA A 343 9.45 16.67 -20.93
C ALA A 343 9.26 16.10 -19.52
N ASP A 344 9.28 14.78 -19.36
CA ASP A 344 8.86 14.11 -18.14
C ASP A 344 10.03 13.43 -17.38
N ASP A 345 11.20 13.31 -17.98
CA ASP A 345 12.42 12.85 -17.28
C ASP A 345 12.82 13.60 -15.98
N ALA A 346 12.48 14.88 -15.83
CA ALA A 346 12.98 15.66 -14.69
C ALA A 346 12.32 15.25 -13.34
N PRO A 347 13.07 15.21 -12.22
CA PRO A 347 14.45 15.65 -12.04
C PRO A 347 15.53 14.58 -12.34
N CYS A 348 16.67 15.05 -12.83
CA CYS A 348 17.82 14.22 -13.13
C CYS A 348 18.95 14.36 -12.11
N PHE A 349 19.59 13.23 -11.81
CA PHE A 349 20.65 13.09 -10.83
C PHE A 349 21.92 12.58 -11.49
N ALA A 350 23.08 13.08 -11.06
CA ALA A 350 24.37 12.67 -11.60
C ALA A 350 24.79 11.23 -11.20
N GLY A 351 24.03 10.56 -10.34
CA GLY A 351 24.40 9.31 -9.69
C GLY A 351 23.91 9.25 -8.25
N PRO A 352 24.22 8.15 -7.55
CA PRO A 352 25.62 7.80 -7.29
C PRO A 352 26.24 6.65 -8.11
N THR A 353 25.45 5.75 -8.72
CA THR A 353 26.01 4.62 -9.51
C THR A 353 26.14 4.94 -10.99
N LEU A 354 25.07 5.46 -11.59
CA LEU A 354 25.06 6.04 -12.94
C LEU A 354 24.10 7.23 -12.97
N PRO A 355 24.29 8.21 -13.86
CA PRO A 355 23.37 9.33 -13.99
C PRO A 355 22.02 8.84 -14.52
N GLY A 356 20.95 9.40 -14.01
CA GLY A 356 19.60 9.07 -14.44
C GLY A 356 18.58 10.05 -13.91
N CYS A 357 17.44 10.00 -14.55
CA CYS A 357 16.28 10.83 -14.38
C CYS A 357 15.23 10.01 -13.65
N LEU A 358 14.67 10.60 -12.59
CA LEU A 358 13.58 9.97 -11.86
C LEU A 358 12.30 10.73 -12.14
N ASN A 359 11.49 10.18 -13.04
CA ASN A 359 10.20 10.75 -13.33
C ASN A 359 9.18 10.31 -12.28
N PHE A 360 8.71 11.30 -11.53
CA PHE A 360 7.62 11.15 -10.57
C PHE A 360 6.55 12.22 -10.77
N ALA A 361 6.72 13.10 -11.75
CA ALA A 361 5.69 14.06 -12.11
C ALA A 361 4.70 13.35 -13.04
N GLN A 362 3.41 13.67 -12.95
CA GLN A 362 2.39 13.11 -13.84
C GLN A 362 2.19 11.59 -13.75
N GLY A 363 2.57 10.94 -12.65
CA GLY A 363 2.36 9.49 -12.45
C GLY A 363 3.52 8.59 -12.89
N GLY A 364 4.63 9.16 -13.37
CA GLY A 364 5.77 8.41 -13.90
C GLY A 364 6.00 8.72 -15.37
N ASP A 365 6.76 7.85 -16.04
CA ASP A 365 7.00 7.87 -17.49
C ASP A 365 5.71 7.46 -18.22
N VAL A 366 5.05 8.46 -18.80
CA VAL A 366 3.72 8.35 -19.41
C VAL A 366 3.76 8.18 -20.92
N ASP A 367 4.95 8.22 -21.53
CA ASP A 367 5.16 7.88 -22.93
C ASP A 367 5.81 6.49 -23.13
N PHE A 368 6.18 5.87 -22.01
CA PHE A 368 6.54 4.47 -21.82
C PHE A 368 7.83 4.07 -22.53
N ASP A 369 8.88 4.89 -22.44
CA ASP A 369 10.14 4.66 -23.16
C ASP A 369 11.37 4.44 -22.25
N GLY A 370 11.21 4.70 -20.95
CA GLY A 370 12.19 4.47 -19.91
C GLY A 370 12.52 2.99 -19.72
N THR A 371 13.54 2.73 -18.90
CA THR A 371 14.15 1.38 -18.76
C THR A 371 13.14 0.30 -18.36
N SER A 372 12.06 0.66 -17.66
CA SER A 372 11.00 -0.29 -17.30
C SER A 372 10.26 -0.88 -18.51
N TYR A 373 10.22 -0.16 -19.63
CA TYR A 373 9.49 -0.52 -20.85
C TYR A 373 10.40 -1.02 -21.98
N LEU A 374 11.66 -1.34 -21.63
CA LEU A 374 12.66 -1.94 -22.50
C LEU A 374 12.96 -3.38 -22.06
N PRO A 375 13.50 -4.25 -22.94
CA PRO A 375 13.73 -5.66 -22.61
C PRO A 375 15.00 -5.92 -21.78
N ASP A 376 15.49 -4.94 -21.02
CA ASP A 376 16.72 -5.00 -20.21
C ASP A 376 16.48 -5.44 -18.75
N TRP A 377 15.32 -6.05 -18.51
CA TRP A 377 14.97 -6.82 -17.33
C TRP A 377 15.80 -8.10 -17.20
N PRO A 378 15.91 -8.67 -15.98
CA PRO A 378 16.55 -9.96 -15.73
C PRO A 378 16.21 -11.05 -16.75
N ASP A 379 17.21 -11.46 -17.57
CA ASP A 379 17.06 -12.49 -18.61
C ASP A 379 17.99 -13.72 -18.38
N GLY A 380 18.72 -13.71 -17.27
CA GLY A 380 19.71 -14.74 -16.91
C GLY A 380 21.09 -14.53 -17.52
N THR A 381 21.30 -13.48 -18.31
CA THR A 381 22.63 -13.08 -18.80
C THR A 381 23.38 -12.23 -17.77
N PRO A 382 24.67 -11.96 -17.98
CA PRO A 382 25.42 -11.01 -17.16
C PRO A 382 25.12 -9.53 -17.43
N LYS A 383 24.23 -9.21 -18.40
CA LYS A 383 23.91 -7.84 -18.81
C LYS A 383 22.80 -7.18 -18.00
N THR A 384 22.12 -7.95 -17.16
CA THR A 384 20.97 -7.52 -16.37
C THR A 384 21.13 -8.04 -14.94
N PRO A 385 20.42 -7.49 -13.95
CA PRO A 385 20.45 -8.04 -12.59
C PRO A 385 19.84 -9.46 -12.58
N THR A 386 20.03 -10.18 -11.47
CA THR A 386 19.31 -11.45 -11.29
C THR A 386 17.86 -11.17 -10.87
N SER A 387 16.90 -11.89 -11.42
CA SER A 387 15.48 -11.73 -11.04
C SER A 387 15.22 -12.07 -9.57
N LEU A 388 14.27 -11.34 -8.96
CA LEU A 388 13.60 -11.75 -7.73
C LEU A 388 13.05 -13.16 -7.90
N GLN A 389 13.15 -13.99 -6.87
CA GLN A 389 12.50 -15.30 -6.86
C GLN A 389 11.53 -15.40 -5.70
N ILE A 390 10.24 -15.59 -5.98
CA ILE A 390 9.21 -15.89 -4.99
C ILE A 390 9.02 -17.40 -4.95
N THR A 391 9.20 -17.97 -3.75
CA THR A 391 9.07 -19.39 -3.45
C THR A 391 8.22 -19.56 -2.20
N SER A 392 7.86 -20.80 -1.88
CA SER A 392 7.23 -21.09 -0.60
C SER A 392 8.25 -21.40 0.50
N VAL A 393 7.95 -20.98 1.73
CA VAL A 393 8.69 -21.41 2.94
C VAL A 393 8.63 -22.91 3.21
N LEU A 394 7.70 -23.65 2.57
CA LEU A 394 7.68 -25.11 2.60
C LEU A 394 8.78 -25.74 1.73
N GLY A 395 9.58 -24.93 1.02
CA GLY A 395 10.66 -25.39 0.14
C GLY A 395 10.15 -26.04 -1.15
N ASN A 396 8.88 -25.87 -1.49
CA ASN A 396 8.27 -26.30 -2.74
C ASN A 396 7.09 -25.40 -3.10
N GLY A 397 6.92 -25.12 -4.38
CA GLY A 397 5.81 -24.30 -4.86
C GLY A 397 6.03 -22.78 -4.80
N ILE A 398 5.01 -22.04 -5.27
CA ILE A 398 5.02 -20.59 -5.46
C ILE A 398 4.03 -19.92 -4.49
N GLY A 399 4.45 -18.78 -3.96
CA GLY A 399 3.58 -17.87 -3.22
C GLY A 399 3.56 -18.11 -1.71
N PRO A 400 2.65 -17.43 -1.02
CA PRO A 400 2.59 -17.44 0.43
C PRO A 400 2.02 -18.75 0.96
N VAL A 401 2.17 -18.94 2.27
CA VAL A 401 1.38 -19.89 3.07
C VAL A 401 0.85 -19.18 4.30
N SER A 402 -0.34 -19.56 4.76
CA SER A 402 -0.92 -19.07 6.00
C SER A 402 -0.85 -20.11 7.12
N SER A 403 -1.00 -19.63 8.35
CA SER A 403 -1.21 -20.47 9.53
C SER A 403 -2.67 -20.91 9.62
N SER A 404 -2.95 -22.07 10.23
CA SER A 404 -4.31 -22.49 10.61
C SER A 404 -4.86 -21.74 11.82
N SER A 405 -4.00 -21.00 12.53
CA SER A 405 -4.34 -20.32 13.78
C SER A 405 -3.69 -18.95 13.87
N SER A 406 -4.07 -18.18 14.88
CA SER A 406 -3.38 -16.95 15.28
C SER A 406 -1.95 -17.17 15.79
N HIS A 407 -1.48 -18.41 15.94
CA HIS A 407 -0.13 -18.74 16.43
C HIS A 407 0.83 -19.16 15.29
N ASP A 408 2.13 -18.89 15.49
CA ASP A 408 3.21 -19.10 14.50
C ASP A 408 3.73 -20.53 14.39
N GLN A 409 2.87 -21.54 14.40
CA GLN A 409 3.35 -22.93 14.45
C GLN A 409 3.08 -23.75 13.18
N ASP A 410 2.21 -23.28 12.29
CA ASP A 410 1.66 -24.14 11.24
C ASP A 410 1.46 -23.44 9.89
N TYR A 411 2.47 -22.70 9.43
CA TYR A 411 2.48 -22.07 8.10
C TYR A 411 2.53 -23.13 6.99
N LYS A 412 1.39 -23.77 6.72
CA LYS A 412 1.25 -24.93 5.81
C LYS A 412 0.08 -24.81 4.83
N HIS A 413 -0.74 -23.76 4.94
CA HIS A 413 -1.93 -23.62 4.12
C HIS A 413 -1.62 -22.77 2.88
N PRO A 414 -1.61 -23.35 1.67
CA PRO A 414 -1.25 -22.64 0.47
C PRO A 414 -2.40 -21.81 -0.08
N TYR A 415 -2.10 -21.02 -1.11
CA TYR A 415 -3.06 -20.20 -1.85
C TYR A 415 -3.32 -20.87 -3.19
N PRO A 416 -4.48 -21.56 -3.35
CA PRO A 416 -4.79 -22.38 -4.53
C PRO A 416 -5.04 -21.60 -5.82
N ALA A 417 -5.29 -20.31 -5.73
CA ALA A 417 -5.60 -19.49 -6.89
C ALA A 417 -4.81 -18.18 -6.85
N MET A 418 -4.62 -17.61 -8.04
CA MET A 418 -3.92 -16.34 -8.24
C MET A 418 -4.54 -15.56 -9.41
N ILE A 419 -4.22 -14.29 -9.52
CA ILE A 419 -4.53 -13.41 -10.66
C ILE A 419 -3.28 -12.60 -10.97
N PHE A 420 -2.95 -12.42 -12.25
CA PHE A 420 -2.02 -11.38 -12.67
C PHE A 420 -2.80 -10.12 -13.03
N GLU A 421 -2.38 -8.98 -12.49
CA GLU A 421 -3.01 -7.69 -12.76
C GLU A 421 -1.94 -6.65 -13.07
N THR A 422 -2.34 -5.58 -13.72
CA THR A 422 -1.55 -4.35 -13.81
C THR A 422 -2.50 -3.18 -14.04
N ASP A 423 -2.15 -2.03 -13.51
CA ASP A 423 -2.86 -0.75 -13.64
C ASP A 423 -2.26 0.18 -14.70
N VAL A 424 -1.31 -0.27 -15.53
CA VAL A 424 -0.72 0.53 -16.64
C VAL A 424 -1.77 1.15 -17.58
N LEU A 425 -2.96 0.56 -17.69
CA LEU A 425 -4.03 1.12 -18.52
C LEU A 425 -4.57 2.44 -17.94
N ALA A 426 -4.38 2.68 -16.63
CA ALA A 426 -4.64 3.97 -15.99
C ALA A 426 -3.63 5.02 -16.45
N SER A 427 -2.35 4.66 -16.62
CA SER A 427 -1.31 5.57 -17.13
C SER A 427 -1.43 5.80 -18.64
N GLU A 428 -1.96 4.82 -19.37
CA GLU A 428 -2.10 4.87 -20.83
C GLU A 428 -3.12 5.93 -21.28
N SER A 429 -2.65 7.07 -21.80
CA SER A 429 -3.51 8.21 -22.18
C SER A 429 -4.59 7.88 -23.23
N THR A 430 -4.36 6.86 -24.08
CA THR A 430 -5.33 6.40 -25.10
C THR A 430 -6.40 5.48 -24.55
N CYS A 431 -6.20 4.92 -23.35
CA CYS A 431 -7.16 4.04 -22.71
C CYS A 431 -8.36 4.85 -22.20
N THR A 432 -9.55 4.34 -22.47
CA THR A 432 -10.82 4.97 -22.06
C THR A 432 -11.60 4.08 -21.11
N SER A 433 -12.55 4.66 -20.38
CA SER A 433 -13.46 3.95 -19.46
C SER A 433 -14.29 2.83 -20.11
N THR A 434 -14.35 2.78 -21.44
CA THR A 434 -15.00 1.71 -22.20
C THR A 434 -14.12 0.49 -22.44
N GLY A 435 -12.83 0.55 -22.10
CA GLY A 435 -11.81 -0.44 -22.45
C GLY A 435 -11.23 -0.24 -23.85
N ALA A 436 -11.73 0.72 -24.64
CA ALA A 436 -11.16 1.04 -25.94
C ALA A 436 -9.80 1.71 -25.77
N GLY A 437 -8.81 1.24 -26.53
CA GLY A 437 -7.45 1.76 -26.51
C GLY A 437 -6.66 1.39 -25.26
N CYS A 438 -7.11 0.36 -24.53
CA CYS A 438 -6.44 -0.12 -23.33
C CYS A 438 -5.67 -1.40 -23.67
N THR A 439 -4.34 -1.32 -23.71
CA THR A 439 -3.48 -2.42 -24.14
C THR A 439 -2.28 -2.61 -23.22
N VAL A 440 -1.84 -3.87 -23.08
CA VAL A 440 -0.59 -4.23 -22.43
C VAL A 440 0.25 -4.99 -23.47
N PRO A 441 1.46 -4.52 -23.82
CA PRO A 441 2.08 -3.25 -23.42
C PRO A 441 1.31 -2.02 -23.94
N PRO A 442 1.40 -0.86 -23.26
CA PRO A 442 0.82 0.38 -23.76
C PRO A 442 1.57 0.89 -25.02
N PRO A 443 0.94 1.70 -25.89
CA PRO A 443 1.59 2.36 -27.00
C PRO A 443 2.76 3.22 -26.52
N GLY A 444 3.96 2.96 -27.06
CA GLY A 444 5.21 3.57 -26.60
C GLY A 444 6.16 2.49 -26.07
N ALA A 445 5.64 1.59 -25.24
CA ALA A 445 6.40 0.50 -24.66
C ALA A 445 6.86 -0.53 -25.69
N ALA A 446 8.17 -0.77 -25.75
CA ALA A 446 8.74 -1.86 -26.54
C ALA A 446 8.64 -3.23 -25.83
N PHE A 447 8.44 -3.20 -24.51
CA PHE A 447 8.41 -4.34 -23.61
C PHE A 447 7.54 -4.02 -22.39
N TYR A 448 6.93 -5.05 -21.81
CA TYR A 448 6.29 -4.94 -20.49
C TYR A 448 6.70 -6.14 -19.63
N PRO A 449 7.18 -5.92 -18.39
CA PRO A 449 7.71 -7.00 -17.59
C PRO A 449 6.63 -8.00 -17.20
N PHE A 450 7.03 -9.25 -17.03
CA PHE A 450 6.10 -10.33 -16.74
C PHE A 450 6.62 -11.30 -15.68
N PHE A 451 5.71 -11.88 -14.92
CA PHE A 451 5.95 -13.06 -14.10
C PHE A 451 6.23 -14.28 -14.98
N ALA A 452 7.19 -15.12 -14.55
CA ALA A 452 7.53 -16.37 -15.19
C ALA A 452 7.76 -17.46 -14.14
N GLN A 453 7.44 -18.70 -14.47
CA GLN A 453 7.72 -19.85 -13.65
C GLN A 453 9.05 -20.49 -14.07
N SER A 454 9.89 -20.75 -13.06
CA SER A 454 11.04 -21.64 -13.18
C SER A 454 10.81 -22.91 -12.38
N GLY A 455 11.25 -24.05 -12.93
CA GLY A 455 11.21 -25.35 -12.24
C GLY A 455 9.81 -25.93 -11.95
N HIS A 456 9.79 -27.12 -11.36
CA HIS A 456 8.58 -27.83 -10.97
C HIS A 456 8.69 -28.34 -9.53
N GLY A 457 7.57 -28.45 -8.83
CA GLY A 457 7.53 -29.02 -7.47
C GLY A 457 8.51 -28.30 -6.52
N LYS A 458 9.55 -29.00 -6.07
CA LYS A 458 10.56 -28.47 -5.12
C LYS A 458 11.47 -27.39 -5.69
N SER A 459 11.65 -27.32 -7.00
CA SER A 459 12.43 -26.25 -7.64
C SER A 459 11.55 -25.12 -8.17
N CYS A 460 10.24 -25.14 -7.87
CA CYS A 460 9.33 -24.17 -8.42
C CYS A 460 9.52 -22.79 -7.77
N ALA A 461 9.71 -21.77 -8.60
CA ALA A 461 9.79 -20.37 -8.20
C ALA A 461 9.12 -19.48 -9.24
N LEU A 462 8.53 -18.38 -8.78
CA LEU A 462 8.06 -17.29 -9.63
C LEU A 462 9.19 -16.27 -9.74
N THR A 463 9.60 -15.96 -10.95
CA THR A 463 10.51 -14.86 -11.29
C THR A 463 9.73 -13.72 -11.91
N PHE A 464 10.30 -12.52 -11.91
CA PHE A 464 9.70 -11.32 -12.49
C PHE A 464 10.70 -10.58 -13.38
N GLY A 465 10.21 -9.96 -14.45
CA GLY A 465 11.00 -9.22 -15.42
C GLY A 465 10.88 -9.83 -16.80
N ASN A 466 11.61 -10.92 -17.08
CA ASN A 466 11.66 -11.54 -18.41
C ASN A 466 11.89 -13.07 -18.32
N ASP A 467 12.00 -13.72 -19.47
CA ASP A 467 12.45 -15.10 -19.62
C ASP A 467 13.90 -15.27 -19.11
N ILE A 468 14.09 -16.11 -18.09
CA ILE A 468 15.40 -16.47 -17.58
C ILE A 468 15.96 -17.62 -18.40
N ARG A 469 16.99 -17.33 -19.21
CA ARG A 469 17.61 -18.30 -20.13
C ARG A 469 17.97 -19.62 -19.44
N GLY A 470 17.38 -20.70 -19.95
CA GLY A 470 17.62 -22.07 -19.45
C GLY A 470 16.98 -22.39 -18.09
N LYS A 471 16.13 -21.50 -17.56
CA LYS A 471 15.40 -21.70 -16.30
C LYS A 471 13.90 -21.52 -16.42
N THR A 472 13.42 -20.54 -17.21
CA THR A 472 11.99 -20.37 -17.45
C THR A 472 11.44 -21.59 -18.17
N ILE A 473 10.34 -22.12 -17.64
CA ILE A 473 9.62 -23.25 -18.23
C ILE A 473 8.19 -22.89 -18.63
N ASN A 474 7.68 -21.77 -18.13
CA ASN A 474 6.38 -21.21 -18.47
C ASN A 474 6.43 -19.70 -18.20
N ASP A 475 6.22 -18.90 -19.22
CA ASP A 475 6.18 -17.43 -19.17
C ASP A 475 4.75 -16.90 -19.05
N PHE A 476 3.76 -17.79 -18.93
CA PHE A 476 2.32 -17.47 -18.89
C PHE A 476 1.81 -16.67 -20.09
N GLY A 477 2.51 -16.74 -21.23
CA GLY A 477 2.19 -15.92 -22.39
C GLY A 477 2.79 -14.50 -22.31
N ARG A 478 3.78 -14.28 -21.42
CA ARG A 478 4.51 -13.03 -21.25
C ARG A 478 3.59 -11.92 -20.75
N ASP A 479 3.64 -10.74 -21.35
CA ASP A 479 2.75 -9.62 -21.10
C ASP A 479 1.25 -9.96 -21.32
N LEU A 480 0.93 -10.94 -22.19
CA LEU A 480 -0.47 -11.37 -22.37
C LEU A 480 -1.08 -12.01 -21.10
N GLN A 481 -0.26 -12.37 -20.10
CA GLN A 481 -0.77 -12.91 -18.84
C GLN A 481 -1.67 -11.91 -18.09
N TYR A 482 -1.51 -10.61 -18.33
CA TYR A 482 -2.32 -9.56 -17.69
C TYR A 482 -3.73 -9.47 -18.26
N GLY A 483 -4.03 -10.17 -19.36
CA GLY A 483 -5.38 -10.29 -19.88
C GLY A 483 -5.92 -8.99 -20.49
N VAL A 484 -7.15 -8.61 -20.11
CA VAL A 484 -7.91 -7.52 -20.72
C VAL A 484 -8.41 -6.54 -19.64
N PRO A 485 -8.86 -5.33 -20.01
CA PRO A 485 -9.39 -4.36 -19.05
C PRO A 485 -10.53 -4.94 -18.21
N ASN A 486 -10.43 -4.78 -16.90
CA ASN A 486 -11.39 -5.28 -15.91
C ASN A 486 -12.44 -4.22 -15.60
N LEU A 487 -13.29 -3.95 -16.60
CA LEU A 487 -14.33 -2.92 -16.53
C LEU A 487 -15.26 -3.00 -15.29
N PRO A 488 -15.63 -4.19 -14.76
CA PRO A 488 -16.43 -4.27 -13.53
C PRO A 488 -15.71 -3.75 -12.28
N TRP A 489 -14.38 -3.75 -12.25
CA TRP A 489 -13.58 -3.28 -11.14
C TRP A 489 -13.07 -1.85 -11.36
N PHE A 490 -12.24 -1.68 -12.39
CA PHE A 490 -11.62 -0.44 -12.82
C PHE A 490 -11.07 -0.62 -14.23
N PHE A 491 -11.40 0.29 -15.16
CA PHE A 491 -10.94 0.19 -16.55
C PHE A 491 -9.42 0.27 -16.68
N GLY A 492 -8.77 0.97 -15.74
CA GLY A 492 -7.32 1.11 -15.67
C GLY A 492 -6.61 -0.19 -15.31
N THR A 493 -7.32 -1.21 -14.82
CA THR A 493 -6.74 -2.50 -14.45
C THR A 493 -6.92 -3.52 -15.55
N ALA A 494 -5.82 -4.06 -16.09
CA ALA A 494 -5.83 -5.31 -16.83
C ALA A 494 -5.83 -6.48 -15.85
N SER A 495 -6.63 -7.52 -16.11
CA SER A 495 -6.65 -8.72 -15.26
C SER A 495 -6.70 -10.01 -16.06
N SER A 496 -5.92 -11.00 -15.61
CA SER A 496 -5.96 -12.37 -16.12
C SER A 496 -7.27 -13.10 -15.81
N GLY A 497 -8.03 -12.58 -14.83
CA GLY A 497 -9.04 -13.35 -14.12
C GLY A 497 -8.42 -14.46 -13.25
N ILE A 498 -9.24 -15.08 -12.39
CA ILE A 498 -8.76 -16.11 -11.44
C ILE A 498 -8.23 -17.32 -12.18
N GLN A 499 -7.00 -17.72 -11.87
CA GLN A 499 -6.38 -18.94 -12.36
C GLN A 499 -5.81 -19.80 -11.23
N PRO A 500 -5.66 -21.12 -11.43
CA PRO A 500 -5.04 -22.00 -10.44
C PRO A 500 -3.56 -21.64 -10.22
N ASN A 501 -3.09 -21.77 -8.99
CA ASN A 501 -1.65 -21.71 -8.71
C ASN A 501 -0.96 -22.94 -9.36
N PRO A 502 -0.09 -22.74 -10.36
CA PRO A 502 0.49 -23.83 -11.16
C PRO A 502 1.48 -24.68 -10.36
N CYS A 503 1.93 -24.15 -9.21
CA CYS A 503 2.89 -24.77 -8.33
C CYS A 503 2.45 -24.62 -6.87
N LEU A 504 1.31 -25.25 -6.54
CA LEU A 504 0.77 -25.19 -5.20
C LEU A 504 1.75 -25.78 -4.15
N PRO A 505 2.15 -25.02 -3.12
CA PRO A 505 2.97 -25.54 -2.02
C PRO A 505 2.28 -26.70 -1.28
N ARG A 506 3.05 -27.70 -0.89
CA ARG A 506 2.60 -28.89 -0.15
C ARG A 506 3.49 -29.15 1.06
N ALA A 507 2.87 -29.46 2.19
CA ALA A 507 3.58 -29.82 3.43
C ALA A 507 4.09 -31.26 3.44
#